data_AF-A0A653C1C9-F1
#
_entry.id   AF-A0A653C1C9-F1
#
_cell.length_a   1.000
_cell.length_b   1.000
_cell.length_c   1.000
_cell.angle_alpha   90.00
_cell.angle_beta   90.00
_cell.angle_gamma   90.00
#
_symmetry.space_group_name_H-M   'P 1'
#
loop_
_entity.id
_entity.type
_entity.pdbx_description
1 polymer ?
#
loop_
_entity_poly.entity_id
_entity_poly.type
_entity_poly.pdbx_seq_one_letter_code
_entity_poly.pdbx_strand_id
1 'polypeptide(L)'
;MLDDRKSNTFAYFQVLLYLICLYVQRPKVQLLIEYMKQHFWDPATYSVPELKISYKETMKRLRAKYYGYIVIMLVCASAFCYGRIALDGRHVPENMTFKSYIPPGVNFWALFAWQHIQATGTINILTSMDFCICSIVSLTTLQFRLLRYEVETLFDGFENDQNGSNEFKNKFRKCNGHHNFLLSFTTMVVNTFSMLMFIYMGVIVIILCIETYLLFCIDNLVDFMRLVTYTLLMYVELFVCFCYPSQELFDEANQLSISLYCNTNWYNYPSCYRNILILLGKSQRRVIFTACGLLDLDLRTGMSVSRELRY
;
A
#
# COMPACT_ATOMS: atom_id res chain seq x y z
N MET A 1 -17.91 4.62 -30.45
CA MET A 1 -19.17 4.27 -29.77
C MET A 1 -19.07 3.01 -28.88
N LEU A 2 -17.91 2.36 -28.77
CA LEU A 2 -17.75 1.05 -28.13
C LEU A 2 -17.20 1.08 -26.67
N ASP A 3 -16.99 2.24 -26.06
CA ASP A 3 -15.71 2.40 -25.34
C ASP A 3 -15.72 3.03 -23.93
N ASP A 4 -16.87 3.38 -23.36
CA ASP A 4 -16.97 3.69 -21.89
C ASP A 4 -17.48 2.50 -21.07
N ARG A 5 -18.23 1.59 -21.72
CA ARG A 5 -18.88 0.48 -21.00
C ARG A 5 -17.88 -0.58 -20.55
N LYS A 6 -16.83 -0.82 -21.36
CA LYS A 6 -15.80 -1.83 -21.07
C LYS A 6 -14.96 -1.44 -19.85
N SER A 7 -14.47 -0.20 -19.80
CA SER A 7 -13.70 0.31 -18.66
C SER A 7 -14.52 0.22 -17.35
N ASN A 8 -15.78 0.66 -17.39
CA ASN A 8 -16.68 0.51 -16.24
C ASN A 8 -16.90 -0.95 -15.82
N THR A 9 -17.03 -1.90 -16.76
CA THR A 9 -17.16 -3.32 -16.42
C THR A 9 -15.92 -3.90 -15.74
N PHE A 10 -14.71 -3.45 -16.12
CA PHE A 10 -13.48 -3.86 -15.42
C PHE A 10 -13.39 -3.28 -14.01
N ALA A 11 -13.82 -2.03 -13.81
CA ALA A 11 -13.90 -1.45 -12.47
C ALA A 11 -14.86 -2.25 -11.56
N TYR A 12 -16.03 -2.65 -12.07
CA TYR A 12 -16.94 -3.52 -11.31
C TYR A 12 -16.35 -4.91 -11.04
N PHE A 13 -15.63 -5.47 -12.01
CA PHE A 13 -14.92 -6.74 -11.83
C PHE A 13 -13.86 -6.66 -10.72
N GLN A 14 -13.11 -5.55 -10.67
CA GLN A 14 -12.12 -5.29 -9.64
C GLN A 14 -12.75 -5.16 -8.25
N VAL A 15 -13.88 -4.45 -8.13
CA VAL A 15 -14.64 -4.37 -6.87
C VAL A 15 -15.14 -5.76 -6.44
N LEU A 16 -15.66 -6.55 -7.38
CA LEU A 16 -16.12 -7.92 -7.09
C LEU A 16 -14.96 -8.78 -6.59
N LEU A 17 -13.79 -8.70 -7.25
CA LEU A 17 -12.57 -9.38 -6.84
C LEU A 17 -12.19 -9.02 -5.39
N TYR A 18 -12.21 -7.73 -5.06
CA TYR A 18 -11.89 -7.24 -3.72
C TYR A 18 -12.89 -7.71 -2.68
N LEU A 19 -14.19 -7.74 -3.00
CA LEU A 19 -15.22 -8.26 -2.10
C LEU A 19 -15.07 -9.77 -1.86
N ILE A 20 -14.85 -10.55 -2.92
CA ILE A 20 -14.59 -11.99 -2.82
C ILE A 20 -13.33 -12.22 -1.99
N CYS A 21 -12.27 -11.45 -2.25
CA CYS A 21 -11.02 -11.55 -1.52
C CYS A 21 -11.20 -11.19 -0.04
N LEU A 22 -11.91 -10.09 0.28
CA LEU A 22 -12.22 -9.71 1.65
C LEU A 22 -12.94 -10.85 2.37
N TYR A 23 -13.92 -11.43 1.69
CA TYR A 23 -14.75 -12.49 2.26
C TYR A 23 -13.93 -13.76 2.51
N VAL A 24 -13.15 -14.21 1.53
CA VAL A 24 -12.32 -15.42 1.60
C VAL A 24 -11.15 -15.25 2.57
N GLN A 25 -10.50 -14.09 2.57
CA GLN A 25 -9.30 -13.84 3.36
C GLN A 25 -9.59 -13.20 4.73
N ARG A 26 -10.86 -12.90 5.03
CA ARG A 26 -11.31 -12.33 6.32
C ARG A 26 -10.61 -12.91 7.55
N PRO A 27 -10.54 -14.25 7.77
CA PRO A 27 -9.91 -14.78 8.97
C PRO A 27 -8.41 -14.48 9.03
N LYS A 28 -7.71 -14.49 7.88
CA LYS A 28 -6.29 -14.17 7.81
C LYS A 28 -6.05 -12.67 8.08
N VAL A 29 -6.87 -11.80 7.51
CA VAL A 29 -6.78 -10.34 7.73
C VAL A 29 -7.07 -9.98 9.19
N GLN A 30 -8.08 -10.62 9.80
CA GLN A 30 -8.36 -10.44 11.23
C GLN A 30 -7.19 -10.89 12.11
N LEU A 31 -6.60 -12.04 11.79
CA LEU A 31 -5.43 -12.54 12.49
C LEU A 31 -4.21 -11.61 12.33
N LEU A 32 -3.98 -11.04 11.14
CA LEU A 32 -2.95 -10.03 10.93
C LEU A 32 -3.16 -8.81 11.83
N ILE A 33 -4.38 -8.27 11.88
CA ILE A 33 -4.72 -7.11 12.72
C ILE A 33 -4.54 -7.44 14.21
N GLU A 34 -4.90 -8.64 14.64
CA GLU A 34 -4.71 -9.09 16.03
C GLU A 34 -3.23 -9.20 16.39
N TYR A 35 -2.42 -9.80 15.51
CA TYR A 35 -0.96 -9.88 15.66
C TYR A 35 -0.33 -8.49 15.75
N MET A 36 -0.79 -7.55 14.92
CA MET A 36 -0.34 -6.16 14.99
C MET A 36 -0.67 -5.53 16.35
N LYS A 37 -1.90 -5.72 16.85
CA LYS A 37 -2.32 -5.14 18.15
C LYS A 37 -1.56 -5.73 19.34
N GLN A 38 -1.24 -7.02 19.31
CA GLN A 38 -0.64 -7.72 20.44
C GLN A 38 0.90 -7.62 20.48
N HIS A 39 1.56 -7.60 19.33
CA HIS A 39 3.01 -7.80 19.23
C HIS A 39 3.79 -6.60 18.69
N PHE A 40 3.12 -5.59 18.11
CA PHE A 40 3.83 -4.40 17.69
C PHE A 40 4.30 -3.62 18.92
N TRP A 41 5.53 -3.13 18.86
CA TRP A 41 6.09 -2.33 19.94
C TRP A 41 5.42 -0.98 20.00
N ASP A 42 5.00 -0.61 21.22
CA ASP A 42 4.39 0.68 21.49
C ASP A 42 5.44 1.80 21.46
N PRO A 43 5.28 2.80 20.57
CA PRO A 43 6.19 3.95 20.48
C PRO A 43 6.17 4.82 21.75
N ALA A 44 5.11 4.73 22.55
CA ALA A 44 4.96 5.49 23.78
C ALA A 44 6.01 5.10 24.85
N THR A 45 6.48 3.85 24.82
CA THR A 45 7.47 3.29 25.76
C THR A 45 8.86 3.91 25.58
N TYR A 46 9.17 4.44 24.39
CA TYR A 46 10.46 5.06 24.12
C TYR A 46 10.49 6.50 24.64
N SER A 47 11.43 6.83 25.53
CA SER A 47 11.63 8.20 26.04
C SER A 47 12.32 9.12 25.03
N VAL A 48 12.94 8.56 23.99
CA VAL A 48 13.79 9.30 23.04
C VAL A 48 12.94 10.20 22.13
N PRO A 49 13.17 11.52 22.14
CA PRO A 49 12.35 12.46 21.39
C PRO A 49 12.47 12.29 19.87
N GLU A 50 13.66 11.95 19.36
CA GLU A 50 13.91 11.76 17.92
C GLU A 50 13.07 10.63 17.34
N LEU A 51 12.97 9.50 18.04
CA LEU A 51 12.17 8.35 17.62
C LEU A 51 10.67 8.67 17.62
N LYS A 52 10.20 9.42 18.62
CA LYS A 52 8.82 9.92 18.70
C LYS A 52 8.49 10.90 17.58
N ILE A 53 9.43 11.77 17.19
CA ILE A 53 9.28 12.70 16.07
C ILE A 53 9.21 11.91 14.76
N SER A 54 10.15 10.99 14.51
CA SER A 54 10.17 10.14 13.31
C SER A 54 8.89 9.30 13.17
N TYR A 55 8.38 8.76 14.28
CA TYR A 55 7.09 8.06 14.32
C TYR A 55 5.92 8.98 13.95
N LYS A 56 5.83 10.16 14.59
CA LYS A 56 4.77 11.15 14.32
C LYS A 56 4.83 11.63 12.87
N GLU A 57 6.01 11.85 12.31
CA GLU A 57 6.19 12.25 10.92
C GLU A 57 5.76 11.16 9.95
N THR A 58 6.10 9.91 10.23
CA THR A 58 5.69 8.77 9.39
C THR A 58 4.17 8.60 9.42
N MET A 59 3.54 8.70 10.59
CA MET A 59 2.08 8.69 10.71
C MET A 59 1.43 9.90 10.04
N LYS A 60 2.05 11.08 10.11
CA LYS A 60 1.59 12.29 9.42
C LYS A 60 1.68 12.11 7.90
N ARG A 61 2.77 11.53 7.38
CA ARG A 61 2.94 11.19 5.97
C ARG A 61 1.89 10.18 5.51
N LEU A 62 1.63 9.12 6.28
CA LEU A 62 0.58 8.14 5.96
C LEU A 62 -0.81 8.79 5.91
N ARG A 63 -1.16 9.60 6.92
CA ARG A 63 -2.41 10.36 6.93
C ARG A 63 -2.50 11.35 5.77
N ALA A 64 -1.42 12.07 5.47
CA ALA A 64 -1.39 13.01 4.35
C ALA A 64 -1.58 12.31 3.01
N LYS A 65 -0.99 11.12 2.81
CA LYS A 65 -1.25 10.26 1.65
C LYS A 65 -2.73 9.87 1.56
N TYR A 66 -3.31 9.42 2.67
CA TYR A 66 -4.73 9.05 2.75
C TYR A 66 -5.65 10.23 2.42
N TYR A 67 -5.47 11.38 3.09
CA TYR A 67 -6.27 12.58 2.85
C TYR A 67 -6.06 13.12 1.44
N GLY A 68 -4.82 13.19 0.97
CA GLY A 68 -4.49 13.65 -0.38
C GLY A 68 -5.17 12.80 -1.45
N TYR A 69 -5.09 11.47 -1.31
CA TYR A 69 -5.74 10.56 -2.24
C TYR A 69 -7.27 10.66 -2.17
N ILE A 70 -7.88 10.75 -0.98
CA ILE A 70 -9.34 10.99 -0.86
C ILE A 70 -9.75 12.27 -1.55
N VAL A 71 -9.00 13.36 -1.36
CA VAL A 71 -9.29 14.64 -2.02
C VAL A 71 -9.19 14.50 -3.54
N ILE A 72 -8.13 13.86 -4.05
CA ILE A 72 -7.97 13.59 -5.48
C ILE A 72 -9.15 12.75 -6.00
N MET A 73 -9.54 11.68 -5.30
CA MET A 73 -10.68 10.84 -5.65
C MET A 73 -12.00 11.63 -5.68
N LEU A 74 -12.25 12.48 -4.69
CA LEU A 74 -13.45 13.32 -4.63
C LEU A 74 -13.49 14.32 -5.78
N VAL A 75 -12.36 14.95 -6.10
CA VAL A 75 -12.24 15.87 -7.24
C VAL A 75 -12.46 15.12 -8.56
N CYS A 76 -11.85 13.95 -8.73
CA CYS A 76 -12.03 13.13 -9.93
C CYS A 76 -13.46 12.62 -10.08
N ALA A 77 -14.07 12.15 -8.99
CA ALA A 77 -15.45 11.64 -8.97
C ALA A 77 -16.46 12.75 -9.26
N SER A 78 -16.27 13.95 -8.69
CA SER A 78 -17.11 15.11 -8.98
C SER A 78 -16.96 15.59 -10.42
N ALA A 79 -15.74 15.65 -10.95
CA ALA A 79 -15.49 15.94 -12.35
C ALA A 79 -16.14 14.90 -13.28
N PHE A 80 -16.07 13.62 -12.93
CA PHE A 80 -16.68 12.53 -13.70
C PHE A 80 -18.21 12.56 -13.67
N CYS A 81 -18.82 12.80 -12.51
CA CYS A 81 -20.28 12.77 -12.35
C CYS A 81 -20.97 14.03 -12.88
N TYR A 82 -20.36 15.21 -12.67
CA TYR A 82 -21.00 16.49 -12.97
C TYR A 82 -20.41 17.21 -14.18
N GLY A 83 -19.21 16.85 -14.64
CA GLY A 83 -18.51 17.56 -15.73
C GLY A 83 -19.29 17.59 -17.05
N ARG A 84 -19.94 16.48 -17.43
CA ARG A 84 -20.77 16.45 -18.65
C ARG A 84 -22.08 17.23 -18.50
N ILE A 85 -22.76 17.10 -17.37
CA ILE A 85 -24.01 17.81 -17.10
C ILE A 85 -23.77 19.32 -17.05
N ALA A 86 -22.66 19.76 -16.45
CA ALA A 86 -22.30 21.17 -16.36
C ALA A 86 -22.00 21.82 -17.73
N LEU A 87 -21.55 21.04 -18.72
CA LEU A 87 -21.22 21.53 -20.05
C LEU A 87 -22.41 21.49 -21.03
N ASP A 88 -23.16 20.38 -21.07
CA ASP A 88 -24.26 20.23 -22.02
C ASP A 88 -25.61 20.73 -21.49
N GLY A 89 -25.83 20.70 -20.17
CA GLY A 89 -27.09 21.12 -19.53
C GLY A 89 -28.33 20.27 -19.90
N ARG A 90 -28.18 19.23 -20.73
CA ARG A 90 -29.31 18.40 -21.22
C ARG A 90 -29.49 17.11 -20.41
N HIS A 91 -30.74 16.71 -20.19
CA HIS A 91 -31.11 15.46 -19.51
C HIS A 91 -31.15 14.27 -20.48
N VAL A 92 -30.01 13.93 -21.07
CA VAL A 92 -29.87 12.88 -22.09
C VAL A 92 -29.17 11.66 -21.47
N PRO A 93 -29.43 10.42 -21.95
CA PRO A 93 -28.75 9.23 -21.47
C PRO A 93 -27.21 9.26 -21.50
N GLU A 94 -26.63 10.11 -22.35
CA GLU A 94 -25.18 10.28 -22.49
C GLU A 94 -24.54 11.07 -21.33
N ASN A 95 -25.35 11.86 -20.62
CA ASN A 95 -24.94 12.70 -19.49
C ASN A 95 -25.12 11.99 -18.13
N MET A 96 -25.56 10.74 -18.13
CA MET A 96 -25.58 9.93 -16.91
C MET A 96 -24.18 9.48 -16.50
N THR A 97 -23.98 9.28 -15.19
CA THR A 97 -22.70 8.80 -14.61
C THR A 97 -22.25 7.51 -15.27
N PHE A 98 -23.18 6.58 -15.50
CA PHE A 98 -22.98 5.41 -16.33
C PHE A 98 -23.93 5.47 -17.53
N LYS A 99 -23.39 5.31 -18.74
CA LYS A 99 -24.16 5.28 -20.00
C LYS A 99 -25.17 4.12 -19.99
N SER A 100 -26.37 4.40 -19.51
CA SER A 100 -27.49 3.47 -19.37
C SER A 100 -28.69 3.93 -20.18
N TYR A 101 -29.58 2.99 -20.52
CA TYR A 101 -30.88 3.33 -21.09
C TYR A 101 -31.81 3.88 -19.99
N ILE A 102 -32.61 4.90 -20.31
CA ILE A 102 -33.64 5.45 -19.41
C ILE A 102 -34.98 4.84 -19.81
N PRO A 103 -35.59 3.98 -18.99
CA PRO A 103 -36.89 3.41 -19.30
C PRO A 103 -38.00 4.47 -19.27
N PRO A 104 -39.02 4.34 -20.14
CA PRO A 104 -40.14 5.28 -20.17
C PRO A 104 -40.91 5.22 -18.85
N GLY A 105 -41.00 6.35 -18.14
CA GLY A 105 -41.68 6.48 -16.84
C GLY A 105 -40.77 6.72 -15.63
N VAL A 106 -39.45 6.61 -15.78
CA VAL A 106 -38.50 6.91 -14.69
C VAL A 106 -37.94 8.32 -14.85
N ASN A 107 -37.97 9.10 -13.77
CA ASN A 107 -37.38 10.44 -13.73
C ASN A 107 -35.84 10.35 -13.82
N PHE A 108 -35.23 11.16 -14.71
CA PHE A 108 -33.78 11.28 -14.88
C PHE A 108 -33.04 11.44 -13.54
N TRP A 109 -33.52 12.32 -12.66
CA TRP A 109 -32.86 12.60 -11.38
C TRP A 109 -32.88 11.42 -10.41
N ALA A 110 -33.94 10.61 -10.44
CA ALA A 110 -34.04 9.41 -9.61
C ALA A 110 -33.01 8.35 -10.06
N LEU A 111 -32.88 8.16 -11.38
CA LEU A 111 -31.90 7.23 -11.95
C LEU A 111 -30.46 7.73 -11.75
N PHE A 112 -30.24 9.03 -11.88
CA PHE A 112 -28.95 9.67 -11.62
C PHE A 112 -28.52 9.50 -10.15
N ALA A 113 -29.42 9.77 -9.20
CA ALA A 113 -29.14 9.55 -7.78
C ALA A 113 -28.82 8.08 -7.46
N TRP A 114 -29.56 7.15 -8.07
CA TRP A 114 -29.30 5.72 -7.93
C TRP A 114 -27.90 5.33 -8.43
N GLN A 115 -27.52 5.78 -9.62
CA GLN A 115 -26.19 5.53 -10.18
C GLN A 115 -25.06 6.17 -9.33
N HIS A 116 -25.31 7.35 -8.76
CA HIS A 116 -24.35 8.03 -7.89
C HIS A 116 -24.08 7.25 -6.59
N ILE A 117 -25.12 6.64 -5.99
CA ILE A 117 -24.96 5.77 -4.82
C ILE A 117 -24.09 4.57 -5.17
N GLN A 118 -24.30 3.96 -6.35
CA GLN A 118 -23.50 2.83 -6.79
C GLN A 118 -22.03 3.23 -7.05
N ALA A 119 -21.80 4.34 -7.75
CA ALA A 119 -20.46 4.84 -8.06
C ALA A 119 -19.64 5.18 -6.80
N THR A 120 -20.27 5.83 -5.82
CA THR A 120 -19.63 6.15 -4.54
C THR A 120 -19.35 4.90 -3.72
N GLY A 121 -20.24 3.92 -3.73
CA GLY A 121 -20.01 2.62 -3.08
C GLY A 121 -18.80 1.88 -3.65
N THR A 122 -18.68 1.80 -4.98
CA THR A 122 -17.57 1.10 -5.64
C THR A 122 -16.21 1.73 -5.33
N ILE A 123 -16.13 3.06 -5.36
CA ILE A 123 -14.89 3.79 -5.06
C ILE A 123 -14.48 3.58 -3.61
N ASN A 124 -15.41 3.66 -2.67
CA ASN A 124 -15.08 3.46 -1.25
C ASN A 124 -14.54 2.06 -0.97
N ILE A 125 -15.11 1.01 -1.58
CA ILE A 125 -14.64 -0.37 -1.40
C ILE A 125 -13.22 -0.55 -1.94
N LEU A 126 -12.96 -0.03 -3.14
CA LEU A 126 -11.65 -0.13 -3.79
C LEU A 126 -10.58 0.49 -2.89
N THR A 127 -10.76 1.78 -2.61
CA THR A 127 -9.80 2.61 -1.87
C THR A 127 -9.57 2.09 -0.44
N SER A 128 -10.61 1.61 0.23
CA SER A 128 -10.47 1.04 1.59
C SER A 128 -9.51 -0.15 1.63
N MET A 129 -9.50 -0.98 0.59
CA MET A 129 -8.61 -2.14 0.52
C MET A 129 -7.17 -1.77 0.24
N ASP A 130 -6.95 -0.89 -0.73
CA ASP A 130 -5.61 -0.44 -1.09
C ASP A 130 -4.94 0.24 0.11
N PHE A 131 -5.71 1.06 0.85
CA PHE A 131 -5.23 1.66 2.09
C PHE A 131 -5.03 0.68 3.22
N CYS A 132 -5.84 -0.38 3.32
CA CYS A 132 -5.64 -1.42 4.32
C CYS A 132 -4.26 -2.07 4.12
N ILE A 133 -3.95 -2.49 2.89
CA ILE A 133 -2.67 -3.13 2.58
C ILE A 133 -1.51 -2.14 2.75
N CYS A 134 -1.64 -0.93 2.18
CA CYS A 134 -0.65 0.15 2.33
C CYS A 134 -0.34 0.45 3.80
N SER A 135 -1.37 0.49 4.66
CA SER A 135 -1.21 0.75 6.09
C SER A 135 -0.51 -0.39 6.82
N ILE A 136 -0.88 -1.65 6.54
CA ILE A 136 -0.21 -2.82 7.14
C ILE A 136 1.28 -2.82 6.79
N VAL A 137 1.62 -2.62 5.52
CA VAL A 137 3.01 -2.58 5.06
C VAL A 137 3.76 -1.40 5.71
N SER A 138 3.18 -0.20 5.67
CA SER A 138 3.81 1.01 6.25
C SER A 138 4.03 0.89 7.76
N LEU A 139 3.09 0.30 8.51
CA LEU A 139 3.24 0.05 9.94
C LEU A 139 4.29 -1.03 10.23
N THR A 140 4.44 -2.01 9.35
CA THR A 140 5.51 -3.03 9.45
C THR A 140 6.88 -2.39 9.23
N THR A 141 7.01 -1.51 8.23
CA THR A 141 8.24 -0.72 7.99
C THR A 141 8.65 0.06 9.24
N LEU A 142 7.68 0.65 9.92
CA LEU A 142 7.90 1.39 11.15
C LEU A 142 8.41 0.51 12.29
N GLN A 143 7.92 -0.73 12.41
CA GLN A 143 8.45 -1.70 13.37
C GLN A 143 9.89 -2.11 13.04
N PHE A 144 10.24 -2.25 11.76
CA PHE A 144 11.65 -2.45 11.37
C PHE A 144 12.55 -1.28 11.76
N ARG A 145 12.06 -0.04 11.62
CA ARG A 145 12.80 1.16 12.06
C ARG A 145 12.99 1.18 13.59
N LEU A 146 11.98 0.79 14.36
CA LEU A 146 12.09 0.64 15.83
C LEU A 146 13.08 -0.46 16.21
N LEU A 147 13.02 -1.62 15.53
CA LEU A 147 13.97 -2.71 15.72
C LEU A 147 15.40 -2.27 15.44
N ARG A 148 15.62 -1.52 14.36
CA ARG A 148 16.93 -0.98 14.03
C ARG A 148 17.47 -0.07 15.13
N TYR A 149 16.64 0.82 15.68
CA TYR A 149 17.04 1.68 16.79
C TYR A 149 17.45 0.88 18.04
N GLU A 150 16.66 -0.13 18.41
CA GLU A 150 16.98 -1.03 19.54
C GLU A 150 18.25 -1.85 19.29
N VAL A 151 18.51 -2.21 18.03
CA VAL A 151 19.75 -2.87 17.62
C VAL A 151 20.94 -1.92 17.76
N GLU A 152 20.84 -0.69 17.26
CA GLU A 152 21.93 0.30 17.34
C GLU A 152 22.32 0.60 18.80
N THR A 153 21.35 0.56 19.72
CA THR A 153 21.53 0.82 21.15
C THR A 153 21.83 -0.45 21.98
N LEU A 154 22.09 -1.60 21.33
CA LEU A 154 22.35 -2.88 22.03
C LEU A 154 23.51 -2.82 23.03
N PHE A 155 24.52 -2.01 22.73
CA PHE A 155 25.73 -1.87 23.54
C PHE A 155 25.78 -0.57 24.35
N ASP A 156 24.75 0.26 24.28
CA ASP A 156 24.70 1.49 25.08
C ASP A 156 24.62 1.12 26.57
N GLY A 157 25.60 1.60 27.33
CA GLY A 157 25.72 1.28 28.76
C GLY A 157 26.22 -0.12 29.05
N PHE A 158 26.86 -0.81 28.09
CA PHE A 158 27.40 -2.15 28.33
C PHE A 158 28.57 -2.11 29.33
N GLU A 159 28.33 -2.62 30.53
CA GLU A 159 29.35 -2.88 31.55
C GLU A 159 29.97 -4.27 31.35
N ASN A 160 31.29 -4.38 31.54
CA ASN A 160 32.05 -5.61 31.29
C ASN A 160 31.98 -6.59 32.50
N ASP A 161 30.81 -6.68 33.12
CA ASP A 161 30.52 -7.46 34.31
C ASP A 161 29.40 -8.49 34.03
N GLN A 162 29.03 -9.29 35.05
CA GLN A 162 27.97 -10.29 34.87
C GLN A 162 26.60 -9.65 34.64
N ASN A 163 26.35 -8.47 35.19
CA ASN A 163 25.07 -7.79 35.07
C ASN A 163 24.88 -7.24 33.65
N GLY A 164 25.89 -6.56 33.09
CA GLY A 164 25.89 -6.07 31.70
C GLY A 164 25.78 -7.20 30.68
N SER A 165 26.40 -8.36 30.92
CA SER A 165 26.24 -9.54 30.06
C SER A 165 24.80 -10.07 30.05
N ASN A 166 24.13 -10.09 31.21
CA ASN A 166 22.73 -10.52 31.31
C ASN A 166 21.77 -9.50 30.69
N GLU A 167 22.01 -8.21 30.88
CA GLU A 167 21.22 -7.14 30.25
C GLU A 167 21.33 -7.21 28.72
N PHE A 168 22.55 -7.34 28.18
CA PHE A 168 22.78 -7.52 26.76
C PHE A 168 22.04 -8.75 26.21
N LYS A 169 22.15 -9.91 26.88
CA LYS A 169 21.45 -11.13 26.45
C LYS A 169 19.94 -10.92 26.41
N ASN A 170 19.37 -10.19 27.37
CA ASN A 170 17.95 -9.87 27.39
C ASN A 170 17.55 -8.92 26.25
N LYS A 171 18.29 -7.83 26.03
CA LYS A 171 18.06 -6.90 24.90
C LYS A 171 18.21 -7.60 23.55
N PHE A 172 19.26 -8.40 23.38
CA PHE A 172 19.50 -9.21 22.20
C PHE A 172 18.36 -10.21 21.95
N ARG A 173 17.90 -10.92 22.98
CA ARG A 173 16.80 -11.87 22.87
C ARG A 173 15.50 -11.16 22.46
N LYS A 174 15.23 -9.97 23.01
CA LYS A 174 14.08 -9.13 22.62
C LYS A 174 14.18 -8.73 21.14
N CYS A 175 15.32 -8.22 20.69
CA CYS A 175 15.55 -7.81 19.29
C CYS A 175 15.43 -8.99 18.32
N ASN A 176 16.14 -10.10 18.58
CA ASN A 176 16.08 -11.30 17.73
C ASN A 176 14.68 -11.92 17.72
N GLY A 177 13.97 -11.91 18.85
CA GLY A 177 12.58 -12.36 18.93
C GLY A 177 11.65 -11.52 18.04
N HIS A 178 11.74 -10.20 18.15
CA HIS A 178 10.92 -9.29 17.35
C HIS A 178 11.30 -9.31 15.87
N HIS A 179 12.58 -9.44 15.52
CA HIS A 179 13.01 -9.63 14.13
C HIS A 179 12.39 -10.89 13.50
N ASN A 180 12.39 -12.02 14.23
CA ASN A 180 11.74 -13.25 13.75
C ASN A 180 10.24 -13.08 13.58
N PHE A 181 9.61 -12.40 14.53
CA PHE A 181 8.20 -12.05 14.43
C PHE A 181 7.93 -11.22 13.17
N LEU A 182 8.71 -10.15 12.91
CA LEU A 182 8.53 -9.31 11.73
C LEU A 182 8.75 -10.08 10.42
N LEU A 183 9.77 -10.94 10.34
CA LEU A 183 9.98 -11.80 9.17
C LEU A 183 8.79 -12.74 8.94
N SER A 184 8.28 -13.37 10.00
CA SER A 184 7.11 -14.24 9.92
C SER A 184 5.85 -13.46 9.56
N PHE A 185 5.69 -12.25 10.12
CA PHE A 185 4.56 -11.36 9.86
C PHE A 185 4.55 -10.91 8.40
N THR A 186 5.67 -10.42 7.86
CA THR A 186 5.74 -10.05 6.45
C THR A 186 5.45 -11.24 5.54
N THR A 187 5.95 -12.43 5.88
CA THR A 187 5.63 -13.66 5.12
C THR A 187 4.12 -13.96 5.15
N MET A 188 3.47 -13.76 6.28
CA MET A 188 2.01 -13.94 6.42
C MET A 188 1.22 -12.89 5.61
N VAL A 189 1.66 -11.63 5.62
CA VAL A 189 1.07 -10.55 4.81
C VAL A 189 1.18 -10.90 3.32
N VAL A 190 2.37 -11.27 2.85
CA VAL A 190 2.60 -11.68 1.46
C VAL A 190 1.74 -12.88 1.10
N ASN A 191 1.73 -13.95 1.91
CA ASN A 191 0.90 -15.13 1.64
C ASN A 191 -0.61 -14.85 1.65
N THR A 192 -1.04 -13.80 2.34
CA THR A 192 -2.44 -13.38 2.36
C THR A 192 -2.74 -12.63 1.07
N PHE A 193 -1.99 -11.58 0.74
CA PHE A 193 -2.35 -10.69 -0.38
C PHE A 193 -1.69 -11.03 -1.73
N SER A 194 -0.78 -12.00 -1.81
CA SER A 194 0.01 -12.27 -3.03
C SER A 194 -0.83 -12.59 -4.26
N MET A 195 -1.84 -13.46 -4.12
CA MET A 195 -2.74 -13.83 -5.21
C MET A 195 -3.64 -12.65 -5.61
N LEU A 196 -4.11 -11.89 -4.62
CA LEU A 196 -4.92 -10.69 -4.85
C LEU A 196 -4.13 -9.67 -5.68
N MET A 197 -2.90 -9.36 -5.26
CA MET A 197 -2.05 -8.40 -5.95
C MET A 197 -1.73 -8.83 -7.37
N PHE A 198 -1.51 -10.12 -7.61
CA PHE A 198 -1.22 -10.63 -8.94
C PHE A 198 -2.40 -10.40 -9.90
N ILE A 199 -3.62 -10.72 -9.46
CA ILE A 199 -4.83 -10.50 -10.28
C ILE A 199 -5.07 -9.00 -10.45
N TYR A 200 -4.92 -8.20 -9.38
CA TYR A 200 -5.05 -6.75 -9.40
C TYR A 200 -4.10 -6.10 -10.42
N MET A 201 -2.82 -6.49 -10.42
CA MET A 201 -1.83 -6.01 -11.39
C MET A 201 -2.23 -6.37 -12.82
N GLY A 202 -2.70 -7.60 -13.06
CA GLY A 202 -3.18 -8.02 -14.38
C GLY A 202 -4.37 -7.19 -14.87
N VAL A 203 -5.34 -6.92 -13.98
CA VAL A 203 -6.51 -6.10 -14.28
C VAL A 203 -6.10 -4.65 -14.59
N ILE A 204 -5.24 -4.05 -13.78
CA ILE A 204 -4.75 -2.68 -14.02
C ILE A 204 -4.04 -2.57 -15.37
N VAL A 205 -3.16 -3.52 -15.71
CA VAL A 205 -2.46 -3.48 -17.01
C VAL A 205 -3.46 -3.52 -18.16
N ILE A 206 -4.47 -4.40 -18.09
CA ILE A 206 -5.52 -4.47 -19.13
C ILE A 206 -6.30 -3.15 -19.23
N ILE A 207 -6.72 -2.59 -18.10
CA ILE A 207 -7.44 -1.31 -18.09
C ILE A 207 -6.56 -0.21 -18.68
N LEU A 208 -5.31 -0.09 -18.25
CA LEU A 208 -4.37 0.90 -18.77
C LEU A 208 -4.17 0.78 -20.28
N CYS A 209 -4.05 -0.44 -20.83
CA CYS A 209 -3.95 -0.65 -22.27
C CYS A 209 -5.21 -0.20 -23.03
N ILE A 210 -6.40 -0.45 -22.47
CA ILE A 210 -7.66 -0.02 -23.09
C ILE A 210 -7.79 1.51 -23.03
N GLU A 211 -7.49 2.10 -21.87
CA GLU A 211 -7.56 3.54 -21.64
C GLU A 211 -6.56 4.32 -22.52
N THR A 212 -5.34 3.82 -22.72
CA THR A 212 -4.39 4.46 -23.63
C THR A 212 -4.82 4.36 -25.09
N TYR A 213 -5.33 3.20 -25.53
CA TYR A 213 -5.90 3.06 -26.87
C TYR A 213 -7.05 4.06 -27.10
N LEU A 214 -7.94 4.17 -26.12
CA LEU A 214 -9.04 5.13 -26.08
C LEU A 214 -8.58 6.58 -26.22
N LEU A 215 -7.50 6.93 -25.53
CA LEU A 215 -6.90 8.26 -25.53
C LEU A 215 -6.46 8.68 -26.94
N PHE A 216 -5.98 7.74 -27.77
CA PHE A 216 -5.63 8.00 -29.17
C PHE A 216 -6.84 8.09 -30.12
N CYS A 217 -8.00 7.56 -29.73
CA CYS A 217 -9.18 7.48 -30.60
C CYS A 217 -10.21 8.60 -30.38
N ILE A 218 -10.00 9.49 -29.41
CA ILE A 218 -10.98 10.50 -29.01
C ILE A 218 -10.62 11.89 -29.52
N ASP A 219 -11.58 12.50 -30.20
CA ASP A 219 -11.48 13.88 -30.70
C ASP A 219 -12.09 14.91 -29.73
N ASN A 220 -12.90 14.47 -28.77
CA ASN A 220 -13.58 15.35 -27.81
C ASN A 220 -12.68 15.70 -26.62
N LEU A 221 -12.43 17.00 -26.40
CA LEU A 221 -11.58 17.49 -25.31
C LEU A 221 -12.06 17.08 -23.91
N VAL A 222 -13.37 17.03 -23.69
CA VAL A 222 -13.97 16.64 -22.38
C VAL A 222 -13.71 15.17 -22.07
N ASP A 223 -13.89 14.31 -23.07
CA ASP A 223 -13.66 12.87 -22.91
C ASP A 223 -12.16 12.57 -22.78
N PHE A 224 -11.32 13.29 -23.52
CA PHE A 224 -9.87 13.23 -23.41
C PHE A 224 -9.38 13.55 -21.99
N MET A 225 -9.79 14.71 -21.44
CA MET A 225 -9.39 15.12 -20.09
C MET A 225 -9.83 14.12 -19.02
N ARG A 226 -11.00 13.51 -19.20
CA ARG A 226 -11.52 12.48 -18.29
C ARG A 226 -10.68 11.21 -18.31
N LEU A 227 -10.32 10.70 -19.50
CA LEU A 227 -9.48 9.51 -19.63
C LEU A 227 -8.06 9.75 -19.10
N VAL A 228 -7.48 10.92 -19.40
CA VAL A 228 -6.18 11.32 -18.84
C VAL A 228 -6.23 11.33 -17.30
N THR A 229 -7.29 11.92 -16.73
CA THR A 229 -7.47 11.99 -15.28
C THR A 229 -7.60 10.59 -14.67
N TYR A 230 -8.41 9.72 -15.28
CA TYR A 230 -8.61 8.35 -14.82
C TYR A 230 -7.32 7.51 -14.91
N THR A 231 -6.60 7.62 -16.02
CA THR A 231 -5.33 6.92 -16.23
C THR A 231 -4.28 7.37 -15.20
N LEU A 232 -4.14 8.69 -14.99
CA LEU A 232 -3.22 9.25 -14.01
C LEU A 232 -3.55 8.77 -12.58
N LEU A 233 -4.83 8.71 -12.25
CA LEU A 233 -5.32 8.26 -10.95
C LEU A 233 -4.91 6.82 -10.66
N MET A 234 -5.10 5.91 -11.61
CA MET A 234 -4.68 4.51 -11.47
C MET A 234 -3.16 4.37 -11.29
N TYR A 235 -2.35 5.18 -11.99
CA TYR A 235 -0.91 5.20 -11.76
C TYR A 235 -0.57 5.66 -10.34
N VAL A 236 -1.16 6.76 -9.91
CA VAL A 236 -0.92 7.31 -8.56
C VAL A 236 -1.30 6.27 -7.51
N GLU A 237 -2.43 5.59 -7.66
CA GLU A 237 -2.88 4.51 -6.79
C GLU A 237 -1.85 3.37 -6.74
N LEU A 238 -1.42 2.86 -7.90
CA LEU A 238 -0.44 1.79 -7.98
C LEU A 238 0.88 2.15 -7.28
N PHE A 239 1.43 3.32 -7.59
CA PHE A 239 2.72 3.76 -7.06
C PHE A 239 2.65 4.08 -5.57
N VAL A 240 1.64 4.83 -5.13
CA VAL A 240 1.54 5.34 -3.75
C VAL A 240 1.09 4.27 -2.77
N CYS A 241 0.12 3.43 -3.16
CA CYS A 241 -0.45 2.43 -2.26
C CYS A 241 0.35 1.12 -2.21
N PHE A 242 1.10 0.79 -3.27
CA PHE A 242 1.77 -0.52 -3.37
C PHE A 242 3.28 -0.42 -3.54
N CYS A 243 3.77 0.20 -4.62
CA CYS A 243 5.20 0.19 -4.94
C CYS A 243 6.03 0.94 -3.89
N TYR A 244 5.61 2.15 -3.51
CA TYR A 244 6.34 2.97 -2.53
C TYR A 244 6.44 2.32 -1.15
N PRO A 245 5.35 1.91 -0.48
CA PRO A 245 5.46 1.32 0.86
C PRO A 245 6.21 -0.02 0.85
N SER A 246 6.09 -0.80 -0.22
CA SER A 246 6.83 -2.07 -0.38
C SER A 246 8.33 -1.82 -0.54
N GLN A 247 8.72 -0.79 -1.30
CA GLN A 247 10.13 -0.38 -1.39
C GLN A 247 10.64 0.13 -0.05
N GLU A 248 9.89 0.99 0.65
CA GLU A 248 10.30 1.53 1.96
C GLU A 248 10.51 0.41 2.98
N LEU A 249 9.64 -0.62 2.97
CA LEU A 249 9.81 -1.82 3.79
C LEU A 249 11.10 -2.57 3.46
N PHE A 250 11.38 -2.78 2.17
CA PHE A 250 12.59 -3.46 1.71
C PHE A 250 13.87 -2.70 2.10
N ASP A 251 13.87 -1.39 1.92
CA ASP A 251 15.01 -0.53 2.23
C ASP A 251 15.31 -0.55 3.74
N GLU A 252 14.30 -0.38 4.59
CA GLU A 252 14.48 -0.41 6.05
C GLU A 252 14.90 -1.81 6.55
N ALA A 253 14.33 -2.88 5.99
CA ALA A 253 14.72 -4.24 6.35
C ALA A 253 16.20 -4.52 5.99
N ASN A 254 16.68 -4.06 4.84
CA ASN A 254 18.08 -4.19 4.46
C ASN A 254 19.00 -3.30 5.30
N GLN A 255 18.55 -2.08 5.62
CA GLN A 255 19.35 -1.13 6.39
C GLN A 255 19.61 -1.62 7.81
N LEU A 256 18.74 -2.47 8.38
CA LEU A 256 18.99 -3.16 9.64
C LEU A 256 20.34 -3.90 9.65
N SER A 257 20.67 -4.61 8.57
CA SER A 257 21.94 -5.37 8.47
C SER A 257 23.16 -4.44 8.45
N ILE A 258 23.05 -3.31 7.75
CA ILE A 258 24.11 -2.30 7.63
C ILE A 258 24.32 -1.62 8.99
N SER A 259 23.24 -1.19 9.65
CA SER A 259 23.31 -0.57 10.98
C SER A 259 23.87 -1.51 12.04
N LEU A 260 23.51 -2.80 11.99
CA LEU A 260 24.06 -3.81 12.90
C LEU A 260 25.56 -4.07 12.67
N TYR A 261 26.06 -3.86 11.46
CA TYR A 261 27.48 -3.99 11.17
C TYR A 261 28.28 -2.72 11.55
N CYS A 262 27.77 -1.54 11.17
CA CYS A 262 28.51 -0.27 11.28
C CYS A 262 28.33 0.43 12.63
N ASN A 263 27.14 0.40 13.24
CA ASN A 263 26.79 1.32 14.33
C ASN A 263 26.90 0.70 15.72
N THR A 264 27.09 -0.61 15.82
CA THR A 264 27.00 -1.35 17.10
C THR A 264 28.37 -1.62 17.74
N ASN A 265 29.49 -1.26 17.11
CA ASN A 265 30.87 -1.49 17.62
C ASN A 265 31.11 -2.92 18.15
N TRP A 266 30.46 -3.92 17.54
CA TRP A 266 30.37 -5.29 18.04
C TRP A 266 31.74 -5.99 18.18
N TYR A 267 32.74 -5.54 17.43
CA TYR A 267 34.11 -6.05 17.48
C TYR A 267 34.82 -5.75 18.81
N ASN A 268 34.33 -4.79 19.59
CA ASN A 268 34.87 -4.49 20.93
C ASN A 268 34.42 -5.52 22.00
N TYR A 269 33.46 -6.39 21.69
CA TYR A 269 32.81 -7.28 22.67
C TYR A 269 32.89 -8.76 22.24
N PRO A 270 34.04 -9.43 22.42
CA PRO A 270 34.29 -10.79 21.94
C PRO A 270 33.43 -11.86 22.62
N SER A 271 32.75 -11.56 23.73
CA SER A 271 31.77 -12.46 24.37
C SER A 271 30.43 -12.51 23.62
N CYS A 272 30.13 -11.49 22.79
CA CYS A 272 28.82 -11.28 22.17
C CYS A 272 28.81 -11.49 20.65
N TYR A 273 29.99 -11.69 20.02
CA TYR A 273 30.16 -11.76 18.57
C TYR A 273 29.26 -12.81 17.89
N ARG A 274 29.15 -14.02 18.46
CA ARG A 274 28.40 -15.14 17.86
C ARG A 274 26.93 -14.81 17.70
N ASN A 275 26.34 -14.16 18.71
CA ASN A 275 24.94 -13.77 18.70
C ASN A 275 24.68 -12.72 17.60
N ILE A 276 25.59 -11.75 17.48
CA ILE A 276 25.48 -10.67 16.50
C ILE A 276 25.66 -11.18 15.08
N LEU A 277 26.62 -12.07 14.84
CA LEU A 277 26.81 -12.71 13.53
C LEU A 277 25.57 -13.50 13.10
N ILE A 278 24.91 -14.20 14.02
CA ILE A 278 23.64 -14.90 13.74
C ILE A 278 22.56 -13.88 13.36
N LEU A 279 22.43 -12.78 14.10
CA LEU A 279 21.43 -11.75 13.79
C LEU A 279 21.74 -11.03 12.47
N LEU A 280 23.02 -10.78 12.15
CA LEU A 280 23.49 -10.24 10.88
C LEU A 280 23.16 -11.16 9.71
N GLY A 281 23.46 -12.45 9.83
CA GLY A 281 23.12 -13.43 8.79
C GLY A 281 21.61 -13.53 8.56
N LYS A 282 20.81 -13.37 9.62
CA LYS A 282 19.33 -13.38 9.51
C LYS A 282 18.77 -12.09 8.92
N SER A 283 19.34 -10.93 9.24
CA SER A 283 18.88 -9.64 8.70
C SER A 283 19.19 -9.46 7.22
N GLN A 284 20.12 -10.23 6.66
CA GLN A 284 20.35 -10.31 5.21
C GLN A 284 19.24 -11.05 4.45
N ARG A 285 18.28 -11.68 5.14
CA ARG A 285 17.13 -12.30 4.51
C ARG A 285 16.27 -11.22 3.86
N ARG A 286 16.14 -11.27 2.54
CA ARG A 286 15.37 -10.29 1.77
C ARG A 286 13.90 -10.29 2.20
N VAL A 287 13.42 -9.12 2.59
CA VAL A 287 12.00 -8.85 2.91
C VAL A 287 11.40 -8.16 1.68
N ILE A 288 10.85 -8.94 0.76
CA ILE A 288 10.27 -8.43 -0.48
C ILE A 288 8.78 -8.75 -0.49
N PHE A 289 7.97 -7.75 -0.84
CA PHE A 289 6.56 -7.95 -1.10
C PHE A 289 6.37 -8.45 -2.53
N THR A 290 6.09 -9.74 -2.70
CA THR A 290 5.97 -10.36 -4.02
C THR A 290 4.51 -10.70 -4.36
N ALA A 291 4.09 -10.39 -5.58
CA ALA A 291 2.85 -10.86 -6.17
C ALA A 291 3.07 -12.29 -6.71
N CYS A 292 2.43 -13.27 -6.05
CA CYS A 292 2.54 -14.70 -6.33
C CYS A 292 3.99 -15.26 -6.44
N GLY A 293 4.99 -14.58 -5.89
CA GLY A 293 6.41 -14.95 -6.03
C GLY A 293 6.99 -14.75 -7.44
N LEU A 294 6.25 -14.11 -8.35
CA LEU A 294 6.67 -13.86 -9.74
C LEU A 294 7.10 -12.41 -9.97
N LEU A 295 6.47 -11.47 -9.27
CA LEU A 295 6.66 -10.05 -9.50
C LEU A 295 6.90 -9.33 -8.17
N ASP A 296 8.06 -8.69 -8.06
CA ASP A 296 8.42 -7.89 -6.89
C ASP A 296 7.70 -6.54 -6.98
N LEU A 297 6.91 -6.20 -5.95
CA LEU A 297 6.26 -4.88 -5.89
C LEU A 297 7.30 -3.84 -5.47
N ASP A 298 8.19 -3.47 -6.39
CA ASP A 298 9.20 -2.45 -6.19
C ASP A 298 8.96 -1.22 -7.08
N LEU A 299 9.68 -0.13 -6.80
CA LEU A 299 9.59 1.09 -7.63
C LEU A 299 10.02 0.82 -9.08
N ARG A 300 10.96 -0.12 -9.29
CA ARG A 300 11.42 -0.50 -10.63
C ARG A 300 10.29 -1.07 -11.47
N THR A 301 9.46 -1.93 -10.88
CA THR A 301 8.33 -2.55 -11.57
C THR A 301 7.23 -1.53 -11.86
N GLY A 302 6.98 -0.60 -10.93
CA GLY A 302 6.11 0.54 -11.22
C GLY A 302 6.63 1.37 -12.41
N MET A 303 7.93 1.66 -12.44
CA MET A 303 8.56 2.42 -13.53
C MET A 303 8.63 1.66 -14.86
N SER A 304 8.75 0.33 -14.85
CA SER A 304 8.70 -0.45 -16.09
C SER A 304 7.32 -0.37 -16.70
N VAL A 305 6.25 -0.48 -15.89
CA VAL A 305 4.88 -0.31 -16.38
C VAL A 305 4.74 1.08 -17.03
N SER A 306 5.17 2.15 -16.37
CA SER A 306 5.04 3.50 -16.95
C SER A 306 5.89 3.75 -18.20
N ARG A 307 7.01 3.04 -18.37
CA ARG A 307 7.89 3.16 -19.54
C ARG A 307 7.29 2.51 -20.78
N GLU A 308 6.59 1.39 -20.64
CA GLU A 308 5.97 0.68 -21.75
C GLU A 308 4.86 1.49 -22.44
N LEU A 309 4.21 2.44 -21.75
CA LEU A 309 3.18 3.30 -22.38
C LEU A 309 3.73 4.59 -22.98
N ARG A 310 5.05 4.78 -22.98
CA ARG A 310 5.68 5.91 -23.68
C ARG A 310 5.92 5.58 -25.16
N TYR A 311 5.73 4.33 -25.57
CA TYR A 311 5.80 3.85 -26.96
C TYR A 311 4.40 3.55 -27.49
#